data_AF-S4S9Y4-F1
#
_entry.id   AF-S4S9Y4-F1
#
_cell.length_a   1.000
_cell.length_b   1.000
_cell.length_c   1.000
_cell.angle_alpha   90.00
_cell.angle_beta   90.00
_cell.angle_gamma   90.00
#
_symmetry.space_group_name_H-M   'P 1'
#
loop_
_entity.id
_entity.type
_entity.pdbx_description
1 polymer ?
#
loop_
_entity_poly.entity_id
_entity_poly.type
_entity_poly.pdbx_seq_one_letter_code
_entity_poly.pdbx_strand_id
1 'polypeptide(L)'
;NRTNPEHSIEILEDKALINASECGRISMHNLLEEMGKQIVDQESNMPAQRSRLWYHADVLQVLTEDTGTSTIEGIIVNMPITDEIRLSPKCFKNMKNLKIFVNVNGRFVGKVKHYPNQLRLLDWPKCPLEYLPSGFDMKEMLQLNMPNSRIRRLGGVFKSMQNLTSLKLSGCKFLTQIPDMSGSPNLEFLDLSFCSSLEEVHPS
;
A
#
# COMPACT_ATOMS: atom_id res chain seq x y z
N ASN A 1 9.90 16.57 -16.77
CA ASN A 1 8.53 17.06 -17.04
C ASN A 1 7.53 16.24 -16.23
N ARG A 2 7.13 16.74 -15.04
CA ARG A 2 5.97 16.19 -14.33
C ARG A 2 4.75 16.91 -14.88
N THR A 3 3.94 16.23 -15.69
CA THR A 3 2.62 16.75 -16.10
C THR A 3 1.74 16.90 -14.85
N ASN A 4 0.90 17.94 -14.80
CA ASN A 4 -0.11 18.08 -13.74
C ASN A 4 -0.97 16.79 -13.74
N PRO A 5 -1.13 16.09 -12.60
CA PRO A 5 -1.96 14.89 -12.51
C PRO A 5 -3.40 15.13 -13.01
N GLU A 6 -3.99 16.28 -12.70
CA GLU A 6 -5.34 16.65 -13.15
C GLU A 6 -5.40 16.72 -14.67
N HIS A 7 -4.46 17.45 -15.27
CA HIS A 7 -4.36 17.54 -16.73
C HIS A 7 -4.11 16.18 -17.41
N SER A 8 -3.39 15.27 -16.74
CA SER A 8 -3.15 13.94 -17.26
C SER A 8 -4.42 13.09 -17.22
N ILE A 9 -5.27 13.27 -16.20
CA ILE A 9 -6.58 12.61 -16.10
C ILE A 9 -7.52 13.17 -17.19
N GLU A 10 -7.59 14.49 -17.36
CA GLU A 10 -8.37 15.14 -18.43
C GLU A 10 -8.03 14.57 -19.81
N ILE A 11 -6.74 14.45 -20.13
CA ILE A 11 -6.30 13.86 -21.42
C ILE A 11 -6.77 12.41 -21.58
N LEU A 12 -6.79 11.63 -20.49
CA LEU A 12 -7.24 10.23 -20.55
C LEU A 12 -8.76 10.13 -20.72
N GLU A 13 -9.52 11.05 -20.13
CA GLU A 13 -10.97 11.18 -20.33
C GLU A 13 -11.31 11.64 -21.75
N ASP A 14 -10.61 12.66 -22.29
CA ASP A 14 -10.76 13.13 -23.66
C ASP A 14 -10.52 12.03 -24.70
N LYS A 15 -9.66 11.06 -24.34
CA LYS A 15 -9.38 9.86 -25.15
C LYS A 15 -10.32 8.70 -24.89
N ALA A 16 -11.34 8.88 -24.05
CA ALA A 16 -12.27 7.85 -23.60
C ALA A 16 -11.58 6.59 -23.04
N LEU A 17 -10.39 6.75 -22.44
CA LEU A 17 -9.64 5.64 -21.84
C LEU A 17 -10.07 5.38 -20.39
N ILE A 18 -10.51 6.44 -19.72
CA ILE A 18 -11.07 6.38 -18.36
C ILE A 18 -12.33 7.26 -18.30
N ASN A 19 -13.08 7.09 -17.22
CA ASN A 19 -14.19 7.96 -16.85
C ASN A 19 -14.01 8.32 -15.37
N ALA A 20 -13.84 9.61 -15.07
CA ALA A 20 -13.80 10.14 -13.73
C ALA A 20 -15.19 10.66 -13.33
N SER A 21 -15.78 10.08 -12.28
CA SER A 21 -17.06 10.53 -11.77
C SER A 21 -16.92 11.79 -10.93
N GLU A 22 -18.02 12.55 -10.79
CA GLU A 22 -18.10 13.73 -9.92
C GLU A 22 -17.73 13.45 -8.46
N CYS A 23 -17.84 12.19 -8.01
CA CYS A 23 -17.41 11.76 -6.68
C CYS A 23 -15.93 11.33 -6.59
N GLY A 24 -15.13 11.65 -7.61
CA GLY A 24 -13.69 11.39 -7.65
C GLY A 24 -13.30 9.94 -7.91
N ARG A 25 -14.21 9.10 -8.44
CA ARG A 25 -13.88 7.70 -8.80
C ARG A 25 -13.46 7.63 -10.25
N ILE A 26 -12.29 7.05 -10.49
CA ILE A 26 -11.81 6.74 -11.83
C ILE A 26 -12.24 5.31 -12.17
N SER A 27 -12.83 5.14 -13.34
CA SER A 27 -13.22 3.84 -13.90
C SER A 27 -12.60 3.67 -15.29
N MET A 28 -12.33 2.42 -15.66
CA MET A 28 -11.78 2.04 -16.96
C MET A 28 -12.55 0.83 -17.47
N HIS A 29 -12.73 0.73 -18.78
CA HIS A 29 -13.34 -0.45 -19.39
C HIS A 29 -12.44 -1.68 -19.21
N ASN A 30 -13.00 -2.86 -18.92
CA ASN A 30 -12.22 -4.07 -18.66
C ASN A 30 -11.24 -4.42 -19.79
N LEU A 31 -11.62 -4.25 -21.06
CA LEU A 31 -10.71 -4.48 -22.20
C LEU A 31 -9.48 -3.55 -22.20
N LEU A 32 -9.62 -2.31 -21.73
CA LEU A 32 -8.49 -1.37 -21.60
C LEU A 32 -7.61 -1.73 -20.41
N GLU A 33 -8.23 -2.18 -19.32
CA GLU A 33 -7.50 -2.71 -18.16
C GLU A 33 -6.65 -3.92 -18.58
N GLU A 34 -7.25 -4.89 -19.29
CA GLU A 34 -6.55 -6.08 -19.79
C GLU A 34 -5.43 -5.72 -20.78
N MET A 35 -5.65 -4.74 -21.66
CA MET A 35 -4.59 -4.22 -22.53
C MET A 35 -3.43 -3.62 -21.72
N GLY A 36 -3.73 -2.81 -20.70
CA GLY A 36 -2.73 -2.24 -19.80
C GLY A 36 -1.94 -3.32 -19.03
N LYS A 37 -2.61 -4.41 -18.65
CA LYS A 37 -1.97 -5.56 -18.00
C LYS A 37 -1.04 -6.31 -18.96
N GLN A 38 -1.48 -6.55 -20.19
CA GLN A 38 -0.68 -7.21 -21.22
C GLN A 38 0.62 -6.46 -21.53
N ILE A 39 0.62 -5.13 -21.48
CA ILE A 39 1.83 -4.33 -21.65
C ILE A 39 2.86 -4.64 -20.55
N VAL A 40 2.41 -4.80 -19.30
CA VAL A 40 3.31 -5.16 -18.19
C VAL A 40 3.76 -6.62 -18.28
N ASP A 41 2.90 -7.52 -18.76
CA ASP A 41 3.29 -8.92 -19.01
C ASP A 41 4.39 -9.04 -20.07
N GLN A 42 4.44 -8.12 -21.03
CA GLN A 42 5.50 -8.04 -22.05
C GLN A 42 6.84 -7.49 -21.52
N GLU A 43 6.89 -6.89 -20.33
CA GLU A 43 8.15 -6.40 -19.74
C GLU A 43 9.10 -7.56 -19.42
N SER A 44 8.56 -8.70 -18.97
CA SER A 44 9.36 -9.89 -18.70
C SER A 44 8.50 -11.15 -18.57
N ASN A 45 9.05 -12.28 -19.03
CA ASN A 45 8.49 -13.60 -18.75
C ASN A 45 8.60 -13.97 -17.26
N MET A 46 9.54 -13.37 -16.52
CA MET A 46 9.72 -13.61 -15.08
C MET A 46 8.89 -12.59 -14.29
N PRO A 47 7.90 -13.01 -13.48
CA PRO A 47 7.07 -12.09 -12.72
C PRO A 47 7.87 -11.13 -11.83
N ALA A 48 8.93 -11.65 -11.21
CA ALA A 48 9.84 -10.88 -10.36
C ALA A 48 10.55 -9.70 -11.05
N GLN A 49 10.56 -9.66 -12.38
CA GLN A 49 11.21 -8.63 -13.20
C GLN A 49 10.20 -7.66 -13.85
N ARG A 50 8.90 -7.82 -13.58
CA ARG A 50 7.86 -6.88 -14.02
C ARG A 50 7.78 -5.68 -13.08
N SER A 51 7.22 -4.59 -13.58
CA SER A 51 6.97 -3.36 -12.84
C SER A 51 5.78 -3.48 -11.89
N ARG A 52 4.78 -4.29 -12.25
CA ARG A 52 3.53 -4.43 -11.49
C ARG A 52 3.05 -5.88 -11.46
N LEU A 53 2.41 -6.26 -10.36
CA LEU A 53 1.86 -7.60 -10.14
C LEU A 53 0.40 -7.51 -9.68
N TRP A 54 -0.48 -8.29 -10.32
CA TRP A 54 -1.91 -8.42 -9.96
C TRP A 54 -2.47 -9.82 -10.18
N TYR A 55 -1.79 -10.70 -10.94
CA TYR A 55 -2.21 -12.09 -11.06
C TYR A 55 -1.81 -12.85 -9.80
N HIS A 56 -2.78 -13.50 -9.17
CA HIS A 56 -2.60 -14.12 -7.85
C HIS A 56 -1.45 -15.13 -7.79
N ALA A 57 -1.22 -15.91 -8.86
CA ALA A 57 -0.15 -16.90 -8.92
C ALA A 57 1.25 -16.24 -8.87
N ASP A 58 1.43 -15.20 -9.69
CA ASP A 58 2.66 -14.42 -9.76
C ASP A 58 2.94 -13.68 -8.45
N VAL A 59 1.91 -13.07 -7.86
CA VAL A 59 1.99 -12.40 -6.55
C VAL A 59 2.39 -13.40 -5.46
N LEU A 60 1.75 -14.56 -5.42
CA LEU A 60 2.04 -15.60 -4.43
C LEU A 60 3.47 -16.10 -4.56
N GLN A 61 3.91 -16.40 -5.79
CA GLN A 61 5.28 -16.84 -6.07
C GLN A 61 6.28 -15.79 -5.57
N VAL A 62 6.11 -14.53 -5.98
CA VAL A 62 7.04 -13.45 -5.64
C VAL A 62 7.13 -13.19 -4.14
N LEU A 63 5.99 -13.19 -3.44
CA LEU A 63 5.93 -12.89 -2.00
C LEU A 63 6.39 -14.05 -1.11
N THR A 64 6.13 -15.29 -1.51
CA THR A 64 6.45 -16.48 -0.68
C THR A 64 7.84 -17.04 -0.95
N GLU A 65 8.39 -16.85 -2.15
CA GLU A 65 9.73 -17.32 -2.53
C GLU A 65 10.82 -16.24 -2.37
N ASP A 66 10.46 -15.03 -1.93
CA ASP A 66 11.36 -13.89 -1.75
C ASP A 66 12.11 -13.48 -3.04
N THR A 67 11.48 -13.69 -4.20
CA THR A 67 12.11 -13.46 -5.52
C THR A 67 11.93 -12.03 -6.03
N GLY A 68 11.08 -11.22 -5.38
CA GLY A 68 10.79 -9.85 -5.81
C GLY A 68 12.06 -9.00 -5.95
N THR A 69 12.08 -8.14 -6.96
CA THR A 69 13.26 -7.32 -7.29
C THR A 69 12.92 -5.83 -7.27
N SER A 70 13.93 -4.99 -7.49
CA SER A 70 13.75 -3.54 -7.58
C SER A 70 12.98 -3.09 -8.83
N THR A 71 12.64 -3.97 -9.76
CA THR A 71 11.75 -3.60 -10.88
C THR A 71 10.33 -3.36 -10.38
N ILE A 72 9.91 -4.09 -9.35
CA ILE A 72 8.53 -4.06 -8.87
C ILE A 72 8.24 -2.72 -8.18
N GLU A 73 7.29 -2.00 -8.74
CA GLU A 73 6.78 -0.72 -8.24
C GLU A 73 5.37 -0.84 -7.63
N GLY A 74 4.59 -1.85 -8.02
CA GLY A 74 3.22 -2.03 -7.54
C GLY A 74 2.79 -3.48 -7.38
N ILE A 75 2.10 -3.78 -6.28
CA ILE A 75 1.51 -5.10 -6.01
C ILE A 75 0.05 -4.93 -5.61
N ILE A 76 -0.85 -5.63 -6.30
CA ILE A 76 -2.24 -5.80 -5.92
C ILE A 76 -2.46 -7.28 -5.58
N VAL A 77 -2.87 -7.54 -4.35
CA VAL A 77 -3.17 -8.89 -3.87
C VAL A 77 -4.68 -9.10 -3.93
N ASN A 78 -5.11 -9.78 -4.99
CA ASN A 78 -6.49 -10.20 -5.19
C ASN A 78 -6.53 -11.71 -5.45
N MET A 79 -6.87 -12.47 -4.42
CA MET A 79 -6.86 -13.93 -4.42
C MET A 79 -8.23 -14.48 -4.84
N PRO A 80 -8.29 -15.52 -5.68
CA PRO A 80 -9.55 -16.18 -6.05
C PRO A 80 -10.18 -16.93 -4.85
N ILE A 81 -9.33 -17.45 -3.97
CA ILE A 81 -9.69 -18.15 -2.73
C ILE A 81 -8.85 -17.55 -1.61
N THR A 82 -9.41 -17.43 -0.41
CA THR A 82 -8.68 -16.94 0.76
C THR A 82 -7.68 -17.98 1.27
N ASP A 83 -6.58 -18.21 0.56
CA ASP A 83 -5.46 -18.99 1.08
C ASP A 83 -4.50 -18.11 1.89
N GLU A 84 -3.76 -18.73 2.80
CA GLU A 84 -2.77 -18.04 3.61
C GLU A 84 -1.52 -17.74 2.78
N ILE A 85 -1.16 -16.45 2.68
CA ILE A 85 0.09 -15.97 2.12
C ILE A 85 1.10 -15.88 3.27
N ARG A 86 2.00 -16.86 3.34
CA ARG A 86 3.06 -16.89 4.35
C ARG A 86 4.23 -16.00 3.92
N LEU A 87 4.34 -14.83 4.55
CA LEU A 87 5.44 -13.90 4.31
C LEU A 87 6.68 -14.30 5.10
N SER A 88 7.83 -14.23 4.43
CA SER A 88 9.13 -14.32 5.08
C SER A 88 9.56 -12.94 5.63
N PRO A 89 10.54 -12.92 6.57
CA PRO A 89 11.14 -11.68 7.06
C PRO A 89 11.81 -10.80 5.98
N LYS A 90 12.13 -11.36 4.82
CA LYS A 90 12.90 -10.72 3.75
C LYS A 90 12.10 -10.54 2.45
N CYS A 91 10.81 -10.86 2.42
CA CYS A 91 9.99 -10.78 1.21
C CYS A 91 10.12 -9.43 0.48
N PHE A 92 10.02 -8.30 1.20
CA PHE A 92 10.19 -6.96 0.62
C PHE A 92 11.64 -6.44 0.54
N LYS A 93 12.64 -7.20 0.98
CA LYS A 93 14.03 -6.71 1.12
C LYS A 93 14.61 -6.17 -0.19
N ASN A 94 14.30 -6.83 -1.31
CA ASN A 94 14.87 -6.51 -2.61
C ASN A 94 13.96 -5.58 -3.45
N MET A 95 12.71 -5.36 -3.04
CA MET A 95 11.72 -4.54 -3.75
C MET A 95 11.88 -3.05 -3.40
N LYS A 96 13.06 -2.50 -3.66
CA LYS A 96 13.44 -1.14 -3.22
C LYS A 96 12.60 -0.01 -3.83
N ASN A 97 11.99 -0.28 -4.99
CA ASN A 97 11.17 0.69 -5.73
C ASN A 97 9.66 0.48 -5.55
N LEU A 98 9.24 -0.39 -4.61
CA LEU A 98 7.83 -0.64 -4.36
C LEU A 98 7.17 0.63 -3.80
N LYS A 99 6.22 1.17 -4.56
CA LYS A 99 5.46 2.39 -4.27
C LYS A 99 4.03 2.08 -3.83
N ILE A 100 3.44 1.01 -4.36
CA ILE A 100 2.03 0.67 -4.14
C ILE A 100 1.92 -0.77 -3.65
N PHE A 101 1.27 -0.98 -2.52
CA PHE A 101 0.86 -2.30 -2.06
C PHE A 101 -0.60 -2.24 -1.62
N VAL A 102 -1.45 -3.02 -2.28
CA VAL A 102 -2.90 -3.08 -2.00
C VAL A 102 -3.30 -4.52 -1.75
N ASN A 103 -3.86 -4.78 -0.58
CA ASN A 103 -4.46 -6.06 -0.24
C ASN A 103 -5.98 -5.97 -0.34
N VAL A 104 -6.56 -6.63 -1.34
CA VAL A 104 -8.02 -6.72 -1.52
C VAL A 104 -8.62 -7.73 -0.55
N ASN A 105 -8.06 -8.94 -0.51
CA ASN A 105 -8.65 -10.07 0.23
C ASN A 105 -7.64 -11.14 0.70
N GLY A 106 -6.34 -10.94 0.47
CA GLY A 106 -5.28 -11.85 0.89
C GLY A 106 -5.19 -11.97 2.41
N ARG A 107 -5.01 -13.19 2.90
CA ARG A 107 -4.79 -13.49 4.33
C ARG A 107 -3.31 -13.69 4.57
N PHE A 108 -2.67 -12.80 5.31
CA PHE A 108 -1.22 -12.86 5.53
C PHE A 108 -0.87 -13.47 6.88
N VAL A 109 0.14 -14.33 6.87
CA VAL A 109 0.76 -14.91 8.06
C VAL A 109 2.28 -14.77 7.97
N GLY A 110 2.98 -15.04 9.07
CA GLY A 110 4.43 -14.91 9.15
C GLY A 110 4.88 -13.56 9.71
N LYS A 111 6.15 -13.21 9.47
CA LYS A 111 6.77 -12.00 10.03
C LYS A 111 7.50 -11.27 8.92
N VAL A 112 7.34 -9.94 8.86
CA VAL A 112 8.08 -9.07 7.95
C VAL A 112 9.08 -8.26 8.78
N LYS A 113 10.36 -8.25 8.37
CA LYS A 113 11.42 -7.45 9.01
C LYS A 113 11.92 -6.30 8.14
N HIS A 114 11.86 -6.44 6.83
CA HIS A 114 12.31 -5.42 5.87
C HIS A 114 11.11 -4.82 5.16
N TYR A 115 11.11 -3.51 5.00
CA TYR A 115 10.03 -2.75 4.36
C TYR A 115 10.60 -1.86 3.25
N PRO A 116 9.84 -1.60 2.18
CA PRO A 116 10.28 -0.67 1.14
C PRO A 116 10.19 0.78 1.64
N ASN A 117 11.24 1.56 1.38
CA ASN A 117 11.30 2.98 1.77
C ASN A 117 10.55 3.90 0.80
N GLN A 118 10.23 3.44 -0.41
CA GLN A 118 9.57 4.24 -1.45
C GLN A 118 8.04 4.07 -1.48
N LEU A 119 7.46 3.42 -0.46
CA LEU A 119 6.01 3.24 -0.39
C LEU A 119 5.31 4.59 -0.33
N ARG A 120 4.33 4.75 -1.23
CA ARG A 120 3.44 5.91 -1.34
C ARG A 120 2.02 5.56 -0.91
N LEU A 121 1.57 4.35 -1.24
CA LEU A 121 0.26 3.82 -0.88
C LEU A 121 0.45 2.44 -0.27
N LEU A 122 0.04 2.31 1.00
CA LEU A 122 -0.11 1.02 1.67
C LEU A 122 -1.57 0.85 2.08
N ASP A 123 -2.28 -0.04 1.39
CA ASP A 123 -3.63 -0.48 1.78
C ASP A 123 -3.58 -1.95 2.18
N TRP A 124 -3.59 -2.21 3.48
CA TRP A 124 -3.37 -3.52 4.06
C TRP A 124 -4.36 -3.81 5.19
N PRO A 125 -5.66 -4.03 4.89
CA PRO A 125 -6.64 -4.42 5.89
C PRO A 125 -6.23 -5.74 6.57
N LYS A 126 -6.52 -5.83 7.87
CA LYS A 126 -6.20 -7.00 8.72
C LYS A 126 -4.71 -7.36 8.69
N CYS A 127 -3.85 -6.35 8.59
CA CYS A 127 -2.41 -6.53 8.56
C CYS A 127 -1.95 -7.28 9.84
N PRO A 128 -1.12 -8.32 9.71
CA PRO A 128 -0.68 -9.13 10.86
C PRO A 128 0.36 -8.43 11.72
N LEU A 129 0.85 -7.25 11.31
CA LEU A 129 1.89 -6.51 12.01
C LEU A 129 1.40 -5.92 13.32
N GLU A 130 2.18 -6.15 14.38
CA GLU A 130 1.95 -5.56 15.69
C GLU A 130 2.60 -4.17 15.83
N TYR A 131 3.62 -3.89 15.01
CA TYR A 131 4.36 -2.64 15.03
C TYR A 131 4.74 -2.26 13.61
N LEU A 132 4.69 -0.96 13.31
CA LEU A 132 5.40 -0.44 12.16
C LEU A 132 6.90 -0.46 12.44
N PRO A 133 7.73 -0.69 11.42
CA PRO A 133 9.15 -0.78 11.61
C PRO A 133 9.74 0.60 11.98
N SER A 134 10.54 0.64 13.04
CA SER A 134 11.28 1.84 13.44
C SER A 134 12.51 2.04 12.55
N GLY A 135 12.84 3.31 12.23
CA GLY A 135 14.04 3.64 11.45
C GLY A 135 13.87 3.62 9.92
N PHE A 136 12.65 3.47 9.43
CA PHE A 136 12.35 3.58 7.99
C PHE A 136 12.02 5.03 7.64
N ASP A 137 12.64 5.51 6.56
CA ASP A 137 12.36 6.83 5.99
C ASP A 137 11.10 6.71 5.11
N MET A 138 9.94 7.13 5.62
CA MET A 138 8.65 7.03 4.92
C MET A 138 8.22 8.36 4.31
N LYS A 139 9.19 9.16 3.82
CA LYS A 139 8.94 10.47 3.19
C LYS A 139 7.97 10.44 2.04
N GLU A 140 8.00 9.37 1.24
CA GLU A 140 7.14 9.24 0.06
C GLU A 140 5.71 8.78 0.42
N MET A 141 5.45 8.40 1.67
CA MET A 141 4.16 7.90 2.11
C MET A 141 3.08 8.97 1.98
N LEU A 142 2.03 8.66 1.20
CA LEU A 142 0.85 9.52 1.01
C LEU A 142 -0.36 8.95 1.76
N GLN A 143 -0.56 7.64 1.68
CA GLN A 143 -1.72 6.98 2.29
C GLN A 143 -1.32 5.69 3.01
N LEU A 144 -1.71 5.61 4.28
CA LEU A 144 -1.51 4.45 5.13
C LEU A 144 -2.87 3.95 5.64
N ASN A 145 -3.38 2.90 5.02
CA ASN A 145 -4.66 2.28 5.35
C ASN A 145 -4.42 0.86 5.87
N MET A 146 -4.64 0.64 7.17
CA MET A 146 -4.46 -0.67 7.79
C MET A 146 -5.60 -0.97 8.78
N PRO A 147 -6.87 -0.90 8.36
CA PRO A 147 -7.99 -1.11 9.26
C PRO A 147 -8.01 -2.56 9.79
N ASN A 148 -8.52 -2.74 11.02
CA ASN A 148 -8.65 -4.03 11.70
C ASN A 148 -7.31 -4.77 11.89
N SER A 149 -6.20 -4.04 11.95
CA SER A 149 -4.86 -4.62 12.10
C SER A 149 -4.50 -4.89 13.55
N ARG A 150 -3.42 -5.66 13.75
CA ARG A 150 -2.90 -6.00 15.08
C ARG A 150 -1.97 -4.95 15.68
N ILE A 151 -1.91 -3.78 15.07
CA ILE A 151 -0.96 -2.74 15.45
C ILE A 151 -1.24 -2.26 16.87
N ARG A 152 -0.18 -2.24 17.69
CA ARG A 152 -0.23 -1.80 19.09
C ARG A 152 0.24 -0.36 19.24
N ARG A 153 1.30 0.00 18.49
CA ARG A 153 1.94 1.31 18.51
C ARG A 153 2.49 1.65 17.12
N LEU A 154 2.41 2.91 16.75
CA LEU A 154 2.95 3.43 15.49
C LEU A 154 4.42 3.88 15.62
N GLY A 155 4.94 4.03 16.84
CA GLY A 155 6.33 4.44 17.09
C GLY A 155 6.65 5.85 16.57
N GLY A 156 7.94 6.18 16.40
CA GLY A 156 8.37 7.50 15.91
C GLY A 156 8.26 7.70 14.40
N VAL A 157 7.46 6.90 13.69
CA VAL A 157 7.41 6.86 12.21
C VAL A 157 6.90 8.17 11.60
N PHE A 158 6.05 8.91 12.32
CA PHE A 158 5.50 10.17 11.83
C PHE A 158 6.55 11.26 11.63
N LYS A 159 7.71 11.17 12.30
CA LYS A 159 8.82 12.11 12.09
C LYS A 159 9.33 12.12 10.64
N SER A 160 9.11 11.05 9.88
CA SER A 160 9.53 10.94 8.47
C SER A 160 8.38 10.98 7.47
N MET A 161 7.12 11.08 7.89
CA MET A 161 5.93 10.99 7.03
C MET A 161 5.40 12.37 6.60
N GLN A 162 6.26 13.20 5.99
CA GLN A 162 5.92 14.60 5.66
C GLN A 162 4.80 14.74 4.63
N ASN A 163 4.68 13.79 3.70
CA ASN A 163 3.70 13.84 2.61
C ASN A 163 2.41 13.06 2.91
N LEU A 164 2.25 12.52 4.12
CA LEU A 164 1.10 11.71 4.48
C LEU A 164 -0.17 12.58 4.49
N THR A 165 -1.18 12.20 3.69
CA THR A 165 -2.47 12.89 3.61
C THR A 165 -3.62 12.08 4.21
N SER A 166 -3.50 10.75 4.28
CA SER A 166 -4.53 9.88 4.87
C SER A 166 -3.95 8.78 5.75
N LEU A 167 -4.45 8.68 6.98
CA LEU A 167 -4.19 7.61 7.92
C LEU A 167 -5.49 6.92 8.34
N LYS A 168 -5.64 5.64 8.02
CA LYS A 168 -6.82 4.83 8.40
C LYS A 168 -6.42 3.62 9.22
N LEU A 169 -6.79 3.64 10.49
CA LEU A 169 -6.51 2.57 11.47
C LEU A 169 -7.78 2.12 12.17
N SER A 170 -8.97 2.35 11.59
CA SER A 170 -10.23 1.94 12.22
C SER A 170 -10.26 0.46 12.59
N GLY A 171 -10.84 0.15 13.74
CA GLY A 171 -10.94 -1.22 14.25
C GLY A 171 -9.63 -1.84 14.73
N CYS A 172 -8.54 -1.07 14.87
CA CYS A 172 -7.29 -1.56 15.46
C CYS A 172 -7.45 -1.68 16.99
N LYS A 173 -8.05 -2.79 17.43
CA LYS A 173 -8.43 -3.02 18.84
C LYS A 173 -7.26 -3.08 19.82
N PHE A 174 -6.02 -3.22 19.35
CA PHE A 174 -4.83 -3.29 20.20
C PHE A 174 -4.03 -1.99 20.22
N LEU A 175 -4.40 -1.00 19.41
CA LEU A 175 -3.74 0.28 19.35
C LEU A 175 -4.02 1.04 20.65
N THR A 176 -2.97 1.38 21.40
CA THR A 176 -3.13 2.05 22.71
C THR A 176 -2.85 3.54 22.66
N GLN A 177 -2.02 3.98 21.71
CA GLN A 177 -1.54 5.36 21.64
C GLN A 177 -1.33 5.81 20.19
N ILE A 178 -1.65 7.08 19.92
CA ILE A 178 -1.17 7.82 18.75
C ILE A 178 -0.09 8.81 19.22
N PRO A 179 1.16 8.68 18.74
CA PRO A 179 2.26 9.57 19.11
C PRO A 179 2.14 10.93 18.43
N ASP A 180 3.09 11.84 18.72
CA ASP A 180 3.21 13.12 18.04
C ASP A 180 3.25 12.98 16.51
N MET A 181 2.32 13.66 15.83
CA MET A 181 2.16 13.67 14.37
C MET A 181 2.66 14.96 13.71
N SER A 182 3.36 15.85 14.44
CA SER A 182 3.90 17.11 13.90
C SER A 182 4.80 16.94 12.67
N GLY A 183 5.39 15.75 12.49
CA GLY A 183 6.15 15.37 11.30
C GLY A 183 5.31 15.06 10.04
N SER A 184 3.98 15.07 10.16
CA SER A 184 2.99 14.85 9.08
C SER A 184 2.04 16.04 8.93
N PRO A 185 2.54 17.24 8.57
CA PRO A 185 1.73 18.45 8.53
C PRO A 185 0.66 18.48 7.42
N ASN A 186 0.77 17.59 6.44
CA ASN A 186 -0.16 17.50 5.30
C ASN A 186 -1.30 16.49 5.54
N LEU A 187 -1.47 15.98 6.77
CA LEU A 187 -2.50 14.99 7.08
C LEU A 187 -3.90 15.62 7.01
N GLU A 188 -4.71 15.17 6.06
CA GLU A 188 -6.07 15.67 5.81
C GLU A 188 -7.15 14.74 6.40
N PHE A 189 -6.87 13.44 6.46
CA PHE A 189 -7.83 12.44 6.92
C PHE A 189 -7.22 11.49 7.95
N LEU A 190 -7.88 11.39 9.11
CA LEU A 190 -7.53 10.47 10.19
C LEU A 190 -8.75 9.66 10.61
N ASP A 191 -8.70 8.35 10.48
CA ASP A 191 -9.74 7.44 10.95
C ASP A 191 -9.19 6.47 12.01
N LEU A 192 -9.63 6.69 13.26
CA LEU A 192 -9.34 5.87 14.43
C LEU A 192 -10.62 5.23 15.01
N SER A 193 -11.70 5.20 14.23
CA SER A 193 -13.00 4.71 14.67
C SER A 193 -12.90 3.26 15.14
N PHE A 194 -13.63 2.88 16.19
CA PHE A 194 -13.65 1.50 16.71
C PHE A 194 -12.31 0.96 17.25
N CYS A 195 -11.33 1.82 17.53
CA CYS A 195 -10.11 1.47 18.27
C CYS A 195 -10.40 1.38 19.78
N SER A 196 -10.87 0.22 20.24
CA SER A 196 -11.39 0.04 21.60
C SER A 196 -10.38 0.17 22.75
N SER A 197 -9.08 0.02 22.48
CA SER A 197 -8.02 0.14 23.48
C SER A 197 -7.22 1.42 23.36
N LEU A 198 -7.66 2.37 22.51
CA LEU A 198 -6.98 3.65 22.33
C LEU A 198 -7.23 4.54 23.55
N GLU A 199 -6.17 4.80 24.32
CA GLU A 199 -6.23 5.58 25.56
C GLU A 199 -5.66 7.00 25.36
N GLU A 200 -4.64 7.15 24.52
CA GLU A 200 -3.93 8.41 24.32
C GLU A 200 -3.85 8.79 22.84
N VAL A 201 -4.17 10.05 22.55
CA VAL A 201 -3.91 10.68 21.25
C VAL A 201 -3.17 11.98 21.53
N HIS A 202 -1.95 12.10 21.00
CA HIS A 202 -1.18 13.34 21.15
C HIS A 202 -1.93 14.51 20.48
N PRO A 203 -2.00 15.70 21.10
CA PRO A 203 -2.77 16.83 20.62
C PRO A 203 -2.10 17.63 19.47
N SER A 204 -1.09 17.05 18.80
CA SER A 204 -0.23 17.74 17.81
C SER A 204 -1.01 18.55 16.79
#